data_AF-A0A2N0NJV2-F1
#
_entry.id   AF-A0A2N0NJV2-F1
#
_cell.length_a   1.000
_cell.length_b   1.000
_cell.length_c   1.000
_cell.angle_alpha   90.00
_cell.angle_beta   90.00
_cell.angle_gamma   90.00
#
_symmetry.space_group_name_H-M   'P 1'
#
loop_
_entity.id
_entity.type
_entity.pdbx_description
1 polymer ?
#
loop_
_entity_poly.entity_id
_entity_poly.type
_entity_poly.pdbx_seq_one_letter_code
_entity_poly.pdbx_strand_id
1 'polypeptide(L)'
;MSLNNNIISKEDENFLKEFLKDFYRQVIRIEYFLKYEHILKEWLKDYFNDNKKNPEIILNLMKNHEESENWFSSLIGFFYDHNIGHNNTNFIDIDKNYSLKLYLLSINNKDGINSIYYFR
;
A
#
# COMPACT_ATOMS: atom_id res chain seq x y z
N MET A 1 -9.28 -30.32 7.27
CA MET A 1 -8.05 -29.64 7.72
C MET A 1 -7.86 -28.40 6.86
N SER A 2 -7.95 -27.21 7.46
CA SER A 2 -7.49 -25.95 6.87
C SER A 2 -7.52 -24.87 7.96
N LEU A 3 -6.54 -24.92 8.87
CA LEU A 3 -6.12 -23.72 9.59
C LEU A 3 -5.16 -22.99 8.64
N ASN A 4 -5.65 -21.98 7.93
CA ASN A 4 -4.78 -20.93 7.40
C ASN A 4 -5.16 -19.63 8.10
N ASN A 5 -5.00 -19.64 9.43
CA ASN A 5 -4.76 -18.39 10.13
C ASN A 5 -3.37 -17.97 9.67
N ASN A 6 -3.28 -17.08 8.68
CA ASN A 6 -2.04 -16.42 8.32
C ASN A 6 -1.55 -15.70 9.57
N ILE A 7 -0.69 -16.35 10.35
CA ILE A 7 -0.05 -15.73 11.49
C ILE A 7 0.89 -14.69 10.86
N ILE A 8 0.43 -13.44 10.82
CA ILE A 8 1.27 -12.30 10.47
C ILE A 8 2.43 -12.33 11.46
N SER A 9 3.65 -12.48 10.94
CA SER A 9 4.82 -12.46 11.80
C SER A 9 4.97 -11.05 12.37
N LYS A 10 5.41 -10.94 13.63
CA LYS A 10 5.69 -9.64 14.26
C LYS A 10 6.73 -8.84 13.47
N GLU A 11 7.62 -9.54 12.76
CA GLU A 11 8.60 -8.93 11.87
C GLU A 11 7.96 -8.27 10.65
N ASP A 12 6.97 -8.91 10.04
CA ASP A 12 6.26 -8.37 8.88
C ASP A 12 5.35 -7.19 9.27
N GLU A 13 4.73 -7.24 10.45
CA GLU A 13 3.99 -6.09 11.00
C GLU A 13 4.91 -4.88 11.27
N ASN A 14 6.08 -5.12 11.88
CA ASN A 14 7.08 -4.07 12.09
C ASN A 14 7.58 -3.51 10.76
N PHE A 15 7.78 -4.36 9.75
CA PHE A 15 8.18 -3.94 8.43
C PHE A 15 7.12 -3.06 7.76
N LEU A 16 5.83 -3.41 7.86
CA LEU A 16 4.75 -2.55 7.37
C LEU A 16 4.77 -1.16 8.04
N LYS A 17 4.99 -1.09 9.36
CA LYS A 17 5.06 0.19 10.08
C LYS A 17 6.21 1.08 9.60
N GLU A 18 7.41 0.53 9.47
CA GLU A 18 8.56 1.30 8.95
C GLU A 18 8.36 1.67 7.48
N PHE A 19 7.80 0.78 6.66
CA PHE A 19 7.44 1.06 5.28
C PHE A 19 6.49 2.27 5.17
N LEU A 20 5.39 2.28 5.92
CA LEU A 20 4.41 3.38 5.88
C LEU A 20 5.02 4.72 6.30
N LYS A 21 5.85 4.70 7.34
CA LYS A 21 6.55 5.88 7.85
C LYS A 21 7.52 6.46 6.83
N ASP A 22 8.31 5.61 6.16
CA ASP A 22 9.25 6.07 5.15
C ASP A 22 8.56 6.45 3.84
N PHE A 23 7.51 5.73 3.44
CA PHE A 23 6.68 6.10 2.30
C PHE A 23 6.06 7.49 2.50
N TYR A 24 5.47 7.76 3.67
CA TYR A 24 4.96 9.08 4.02
C TYR A 24 6.04 10.17 3.91
N ARG A 25 7.25 9.91 4.42
CA ARG A 25 8.39 10.83 4.31
C ARG A 25 8.78 11.10 2.85
N GLN A 26 8.67 10.13 1.96
CA GLN A 26 8.93 10.38 0.54
C GLN A 26 7.82 11.22 -0.09
N VAL A 27 6.56 10.91 0.18
CA VAL A 27 5.43 11.67 -0.36
C VAL A 27 5.54 13.16 0.00
N ILE A 28 5.83 13.48 1.27
CA ILE A 28 5.97 14.89 1.70
C ILE A 28 7.21 15.60 1.13
N ARG A 29 8.22 14.86 0.65
CA ARG A 29 9.44 15.41 0.04
C ARG A 29 9.29 15.68 -1.45
N ILE A 30 8.24 15.18 -2.10
CA ILE A 30 8.01 15.41 -3.52
C ILE A 30 7.51 16.84 -3.70
N GLU A 31 8.42 17.74 -4.09
CA GLU A 31 8.10 19.13 -4.40
C GLU A 31 7.46 19.27 -5.80
N TYR A 32 7.76 18.36 -6.73
CA TYR A 32 7.31 18.43 -8.12
C TYR A 32 6.30 17.33 -8.46
N PHE A 33 5.02 17.66 -8.28
CA PHE A 33 3.90 16.74 -8.46
C PHE A 33 3.83 16.09 -9.85
N LEU A 34 4.30 16.72 -10.93
CA LEU A 34 4.24 16.11 -12.27
C LEU A 34 5.13 14.87 -12.43
N LYS A 35 6.07 14.62 -11.51
CA LYS A 35 6.97 13.45 -11.54
C LYS A 35 6.77 12.49 -10.36
N TYR A 36 5.73 12.70 -9.55
CA TYR A 36 5.54 11.94 -8.32
C TYR A 36 5.53 10.43 -8.55
N GLU A 37 4.84 9.98 -9.61
CA GLU A 37 4.68 8.57 -9.94
C GLU A 37 6.02 7.90 -10.21
N HIS A 38 6.87 8.54 -11.03
CA HIS A 38 8.21 8.05 -11.33
C HIS A 38 9.08 7.97 -10.08
N ILE A 39 9.08 9.04 -9.27
CA ILE A 39 9.86 9.13 -8.04
C ILE A 39 9.47 8.04 -7.05
N LEU A 40 8.16 7.84 -6.82
CA LEU A 40 7.69 6.82 -5.89
C LEU A 40 7.95 5.40 -6.40
N LYS A 41 7.82 5.15 -7.71
CA LYS A 41 8.11 3.83 -8.30
C LYS A 41 9.58 3.45 -8.14
N GLU A 42 10.49 4.36 -8.46
CA GLU A 42 11.93 4.13 -8.27
C GLU A 42 12.26 3.92 -6.79
N TRP A 43 11.74 4.79 -5.93
CA TRP A 43 11.96 4.65 -4.49
C TRP A 43 11.44 3.32 -3.94
N LEU A 44 10.24 2.87 -4.33
CA LEU A 44 9.69 1.60 -3.88
C LEU A 44 10.56 0.43 -4.32
N LYS A 45 11.02 0.44 -5.56
CA LYS A 45 11.91 -0.59 -6.10
C LYS A 45 13.18 -0.69 -5.25
N ASP A 46 13.83 0.44 -4.99
CA ASP A 46 15.06 0.49 -4.19
C ASP A 46 14.79 0.08 -2.73
N TYR A 47 13.72 0.59 -2.13
CA TYR A 47 13.31 0.25 -0.76
C TYR A 47 13.14 -1.26 -0.56
N PHE A 48 12.40 -1.93 -1.45
CA PHE A 48 12.18 -3.37 -1.34
C PHE A 48 13.45 -4.19 -1.61
N ASN A 49 14.30 -3.75 -2.54
CA ASN A 49 15.59 -4.39 -2.81
C ASN A 49 16.53 -4.29 -1.59
N ASP A 50 16.68 -3.10 -1.02
CA ASP A 50 17.57 -2.84 0.11
C ASP A 50 17.13 -3.62 1.36
N ASN A 51 15.81 -3.69 1.59
CA ASN A 51 15.23 -4.45 2.70
C ASN A 51 15.11 -5.96 2.41
N LYS A 52 15.45 -6.41 1.19
CA LYS A 52 15.32 -7.82 0.75
C LYS A 52 13.93 -8.41 1.01
N LYS A 53 12.89 -7.62 0.79
CA LYS A 53 11.48 -8.01 1.02
C LYS A 53 10.70 -7.97 -0.28
N ASN A 54 9.82 -8.95 -0.47
CA ASN A 54 8.90 -8.98 -1.61
C ASN A 54 7.75 -7.98 -1.36
N PRO A 55 7.47 -7.03 -2.28
CA PRO A 55 6.34 -6.11 -2.15
C PRO A 55 4.98 -6.80 -1.96
N GLU A 56 4.82 -8.04 -2.43
CA GLU A 56 3.63 -8.87 -2.24
C GLU A 56 3.29 -9.07 -0.74
N ILE A 57 4.31 -9.16 0.12
CA ILE A 57 4.12 -9.30 1.57
C ILE A 57 3.37 -8.09 2.11
N ILE A 58 3.85 -6.88 1.83
CA ILE A 58 3.20 -5.63 2.26
C ILE A 58 1.80 -5.49 1.68
N LEU A 59 1.63 -5.81 0.39
CA LEU A 59 0.32 -5.78 -0.26
C LEU A 59 -0.68 -6.70 0.42
N ASN A 60 -0.26 -7.92 0.78
CA ASN A 60 -1.11 -8.89 1.47
C ASN A 60 -1.42 -8.47 2.91
N LEU A 61 -0.46 -7.87 3.62
CA LEU A 61 -0.70 -7.34 4.97
C LEU A 61 -1.74 -6.22 4.94
N MET A 62 -1.61 -5.27 4.02
CA MET A 62 -2.58 -4.17 3.86
C MET A 62 -3.97 -4.69 3.53
N LYS A 63 -4.08 -5.65 2.60
CA LYS A 63 -5.36 -6.25 2.19
C LYS A 63 -6.08 -6.98 3.31
N ASN A 64 -5.33 -7.73 4.13
CA ASN A 64 -5.88 -8.58 5.17
C ASN A 64 -6.07 -7.86 6.52
N HIS A 65 -5.69 -6.58 6.60
CA HIS A 65 -5.91 -5.78 7.80
C HIS A 65 -7.40 -5.47 7.99
N GLU A 66 -7.89 -5.44 9.23
CA GLU A 66 -9.30 -5.15 9.54
C GLU A 66 -9.73 -3.77 9.01
N GLU A 67 -8.87 -2.77 9.14
CA GLU A 67 -9.03 -1.41 8.60
C GLU A 67 -8.55 -1.24 7.14
N SER A 68 -8.44 -2.33 6.36
CA SER A 68 -7.92 -2.32 4.98
C SER A 68 -8.55 -1.23 4.09
N GLU A 69 -9.88 -1.17 4.07
CA GLU A 69 -10.60 -0.18 3.26
C GLU A 69 -10.43 1.26 3.77
N ASN A 70 -10.29 1.42 5.08
CA ASN A 70 -10.23 2.72 5.73
C ASN A 70 -8.83 3.34 5.67
N TRP A 71 -7.78 2.56 5.93
CA TRP A 71 -6.41 3.05 6.05
C TRP A 71 -5.57 2.80 4.81
N PHE A 72 -5.82 1.72 4.09
CA PHE A 72 -4.92 1.24 3.04
C PHE A 72 -5.50 1.31 1.64
N SER A 73 -6.80 1.61 1.47
CA SER A 73 -7.45 1.58 0.16
C SER A 73 -6.70 2.36 -0.91
N SER A 74 -6.30 3.61 -0.65
CA SER A 74 -5.54 4.41 -1.62
C SER A 74 -4.16 3.83 -1.93
N LEU A 75 -3.44 3.33 -0.93
CA LEU A 75 -2.11 2.75 -1.11
C LEU A 75 -2.16 1.40 -1.84
N ILE A 76 -3.16 0.56 -1.54
CA ILE A 76 -3.45 -0.66 -2.29
C ILE A 76 -3.79 -0.28 -3.73
N GLY A 77 -4.62 0.75 -3.95
CA GLY A 77 -4.96 1.27 -5.28
C GLY A 77 -3.71 1.63 -6.08
N PHE A 78 -2.77 2.32 -5.44
CA PHE A 78 -1.47 2.67 -6.04
C PHE A 78 -0.64 1.44 -6.43
N PHE A 79 -0.59 0.41 -5.56
CA PHE A 79 0.11 -0.83 -5.88
C PHE A 79 -0.50 -1.53 -7.09
N TYR A 80 -1.83 -1.60 -7.18
CA TYR A 80 -2.52 -2.18 -8.32
C TYR A 80 -2.26 -1.40 -9.60
N ASP A 81 -2.46 -0.09 -9.58
CA ASP A 81 -2.33 0.79 -10.77
C ASP A 81 -0.92 0.75 -11.38
N HIS A 82 0.06 0.29 -10.61
CA HIS A 82 1.46 0.23 -10.96
C HIS A 82 2.06 -1.17 -10.96
N ASN A 83 1.23 -2.21 -10.86
CA ASN A 83 1.63 -3.62 -10.86
C ASN A 83 2.72 -3.96 -9.82
N ILE A 84 2.62 -3.39 -8.62
CA ILE A 84 3.58 -3.59 -7.52
C ILE A 84 3.10 -4.74 -6.63
N GLY A 85 3.97 -5.71 -6.36
CA GLY A 85 3.65 -6.84 -5.46
C GLY A 85 2.73 -7.89 -6.07
N HIS A 86 2.55 -7.87 -7.39
CA HIS A 86 1.88 -8.92 -8.14
C HIS A 86 2.91 -9.82 -8.82
N ASN A 87 2.84 -11.13 -8.58
CA ASN A 87 3.62 -12.09 -9.34
C ASN A 87 2.95 -12.31 -10.72
N ASN A 88 3.75 -12.24 -11.79
CA ASN A 88 3.34 -12.32 -13.21
C ASN A 88 2.54 -13.58 -13.61
N THR A 89 2.27 -14.51 -12.70
CA THR A 89 1.47 -15.72 -12.96
C THR A 89 -0.03 -15.49 -12.81
N ASN A 90 -0.43 -14.43 -12.09
CA ASN A 90 -1.81 -13.99 -11.98
C ASN A 90 -1.93 -12.61 -12.62
N PHE A 91 -1.82 -12.54 -13.95
CA PHE A 91 -2.42 -11.46 -14.73
C PHE A 91 -3.94 -11.51 -14.53
N ILE A 92 -4.37 -11.16 -13.33
CA ILE A 92 -5.61 -10.43 -13.15
C ILE A 92 -5.37 -9.22 -14.03
N ASP A 93 -6.14 -9.10 -15.12
CA ASP A 93 -6.32 -7.81 -15.79
C ASP A 93 -6.38 -6.80 -14.67
N ILE A 94 -5.32 -5.98 -14.52
CA ILE A 94 -5.25 -4.96 -13.47
C ILE A 94 -6.43 -4.08 -13.80
N ASP A 95 -7.54 -4.38 -13.14
CA ASP A 95 -8.79 -3.79 -13.49
C ASP A 95 -8.59 -2.36 -13.05
N LYS A 96 -8.34 -1.46 -14.00
CA LYS A 96 -8.22 -0.02 -13.72
C LYS A 96 -9.45 0.44 -12.94
N ASN A 97 -10.59 -0.25 -13.10
CA ASN A 97 -11.77 -0.01 -12.30
C ASN A 97 -11.57 -0.39 -10.82
N TYR A 98 -10.74 -1.39 -10.51
CA TYR A 98 -10.39 -1.76 -9.14
C TYR A 98 -9.48 -0.74 -8.45
N SER A 99 -8.39 -0.28 -9.10
CA SER A 99 -7.56 0.81 -8.54
C SER A 99 -8.39 2.08 -8.34
N LEU A 100 -9.22 2.44 -9.33
CA LEU A 100 -10.15 3.56 -9.23
C LEU A 100 -11.16 3.40 -8.08
N LYS A 101 -11.77 2.22 -7.93
CA LYS A 101 -12.69 1.92 -6.82
C LYS A 101 -12.01 2.13 -5.47
N LEU A 102 -10.78 1.65 -5.33
CA LEU A 102 -9.99 1.80 -4.11
C LEU A 102 -9.68 3.27 -3.80
N TYR A 103 -9.30 4.07 -4.80
CA TYR A 103 -9.15 5.51 -4.61
C TYR A 103 -10.46 6.19 -4.19
N LEU A 104 -11.57 5.84 -4.83
CA LEU A 104 -12.89 6.39 -4.47
C LEU A 104 -13.31 6.00 -3.06
N LEU A 105 -13.01 4.78 -2.60
CA LEU A 105 -13.25 4.36 -1.22
C LEU A 105 -12.52 5.30 -0.25
N SER A 106 -11.24 5.59 -0.49
CA SER A 106 -10.46 6.48 0.38
C SER A 106 -11.01 7.90 0.50
N ILE A 107 -11.73 8.39 -0.53
CA ILE A 107 -12.32 9.74 -0.58
C ILE A 107 -13.73 9.74 0.04
N ASN A 108 -14.51 8.71 -0.24
CA ASN A 108 -15.92 8.62 0.19
C ASN A 108 -16.07 8.21 1.65
N ASN A 109 -15.02 7.68 2.26
CA ASN A 109 -14.96 7.36 3.69
C ASN A 109 -14.80 8.63 4.53
N LYS A 110 -15.84 9.47 4.55
CA LYS A 110 -15.84 10.82 5.15
C LYS A 110 -15.65 10.83 6.67
N ASP A 111 -15.87 9.71 7.35
CA ASP A 111 -15.60 9.61 8.79
C ASP A 111 -14.09 9.49 9.09
N GLY A 112 -13.27 9.05 8.12
CA GLY A 112 -11.82 8.91 8.24
C GLY A 112 -11.03 10.21 8.03
N ILE A 113 -11.56 11.20 7.31
CA ILE A 113 -10.90 12.51 7.17
C ILE A 113 -10.80 13.21 8.53
N ASN A 114 -11.80 13.01 9.40
CA ASN A 114 -11.75 13.50 10.78
C ASN A 114 -10.73 12.73 11.63
N SER A 115 -10.47 11.43 11.39
CA SER A 115 -9.51 10.62 12.16
C SER A 115 -8.04 11.02 11.93
N ILE A 116 -7.70 11.52 10.73
CA ILE A 116 -6.36 12.06 10.43
C ILE A 116 -6.03 13.30 11.28
N TYR A 117 -7.04 14.09 11.68
CA TYR A 117 -6.84 15.23 12.58
C TYR A 117 -6.56 14.82 14.03
N TYR A 118 -6.84 13.58 14.44
CA TYR A 118 -6.62 13.10 15.81
C TYR A 118 -5.21 12.51 16.07
N PHE A 119 -4.33 12.47 15.06
CA PHE A 119 -2.92 12.08 15.21
C PHE A 119 -1.96 13.28 15.35
N ARG A 120 -2.45 14.43 15.84
CA ARG A 120 -1.65 15.64 16.08
C ARG A 120 -1.28 15.83 17.55
#